data_AF-A0A373VSB5-F1
#
_entry.id   AF-A0A373VSB5-F1
#
_cell.length_a   1.000
_cell.length_b   1.000
_cell.length_c   1.000
_cell.angle_alpha   90.00
_cell.angle_beta   90.00
_cell.angle_gamma   90.00
#
_symmetry.space_group_name_H-M   'P 1'
#
loop_
_entity.id
_entity.type
_entity.pdbx_description
1 polymer ?
#
loop_
_entity_poly.entity_id
_entity_poly.type
_entity_poly.pdbx_seq_one_letter_code
_entity_poly.pdbx_strand_id
1 'polypeptide(L)'
;MIKFELKKIFNIKIVLVIFVLTALFYNMFLSTNYFATSNMGAEDKLCTILMKDYGTKFPVSERNKLEEIKQEYIEKVDKYIAGDEVLKNAGITNYKDYKSMRSEEGLDDKVKEKLNDISFGSYAEETFLIQEVDYWQEWETGLQFAGLSRENAESNITENVRRHTGEVNKLNPKFLERMEKLYTRDYTSLLSEDAAECVKSDLPLIGLLMLICSALLIIPYQIRERIRNVNTLFYTTKHGRNLVNTRITATVITTVLVGIAHIIIFYVYLIIRGVGKYLDCPIYCTARVNSWYDLNFGTYICLNLLLYIFAIMSLIMLYFLISKISLNYVVGFASAIPFTVIIAIIFNKIMYGYLIIENKMKITYDVYRPILICISFTIIGLIIAVALAKYEKKKDVVIC
;
A
#
# COMPACT_ATOMS: atom_id res chain seq x y z
N MET A 1 2.54 18.49 32.93
CA MET A 1 1.52 19.24 32.16
C MET A 1 1.10 18.52 30.87
N ILE A 2 2.05 18.05 30.04
CA ILE A 2 1.74 17.28 28.80
C ILE A 2 0.78 16.10 29.05
N LYS A 3 0.99 15.29 30.09
CA LYS A 3 0.09 14.18 30.47
C LYS A 3 -1.37 14.61 30.67
N PHE A 4 -1.60 15.79 31.24
CA PHE A 4 -2.95 16.33 31.44
C PHE A 4 -3.59 16.75 30.12
N GLU A 5 -2.82 17.39 29.23
CA GLU A 5 -3.31 17.77 27.90
C GLU A 5 -3.61 16.54 27.05
N LEU A 6 -2.76 15.50 27.08
CA LEU A 6 -3.05 14.22 26.43
C LEU A 6 -4.34 13.59 26.95
N LYS A 7 -4.57 13.58 28.28
CA LYS A 7 -5.82 13.06 28.85
C LYS A 7 -7.06 13.83 28.38
N LYS A 8 -6.94 15.13 28.12
CA LYS A 8 -8.04 15.94 27.56
C LYS A 8 -8.30 15.63 26.09
N ILE A 9 -7.24 15.43 25.30
CA ILE A 9 -7.32 15.10 23.88
C ILE A 9 -7.95 13.70 23.70
N PHE A 10 -7.48 12.70 24.44
CA PHE A 10 -8.00 11.33 24.42
C PHE A 10 -9.30 11.21 25.23
N ASN A 11 -10.36 11.84 24.74
CA ASN A 11 -11.69 11.69 25.29
C ASN A 11 -12.27 10.33 24.89
N ILE A 12 -12.68 9.51 25.87
CA ILE A 12 -13.18 8.15 25.62
C ILE A 12 -14.31 8.09 24.59
N LYS A 13 -15.22 9.09 24.55
CA LYS A 13 -16.31 9.13 23.57
C LYS A 13 -15.78 9.29 22.14
N ILE A 14 -14.77 10.13 21.94
CA ILE A 14 -14.14 10.34 20.64
C ILE A 14 -13.31 9.12 20.24
N VAL A 15 -12.59 8.52 21.20
CA VAL A 15 -11.82 7.29 20.97
C VAL A 15 -12.73 6.14 20.52
N LEU A 16 -13.92 5.98 21.11
CA LEU A 16 -14.90 4.99 20.66
C LEU A 16 -15.41 5.27 19.23
N VAL A 17 -15.69 6.54 18.91
CA VAL A 17 -16.06 6.93 17.54
C VAL A 17 -14.96 6.61 16.54
N ILE A 18 -13.70 6.88 16.90
CA ILE A 18 -12.53 6.55 16.07
C ILE A 18 -12.42 5.04 15.89
N PHE A 19 -12.61 4.25 16.95
CA PHE A 19 -12.57 2.80 16.86
C PHE A 19 -13.62 2.26 15.87
N VAL A 20 -14.88 2.71 15.97
CA VAL A 20 -15.95 2.32 15.05
C VAL A 20 -15.64 2.80 13.63
N LEU A 21 -15.18 4.03 13.46
CA LEU A 21 -14.80 4.58 12.16
C LEU A 21 -13.68 3.76 11.52
N THR A 22 -12.62 3.44 12.26
CA THR A 22 -11.51 2.60 11.78
C THR A 22 -12.02 1.23 11.36
N ALA A 23 -12.85 0.57 12.18
CA ALA A 23 -13.40 -0.74 11.84
C ALA A 23 -14.27 -0.72 10.58
N LEU A 24 -15.13 0.29 10.42
CA LEU A 24 -15.94 0.47 9.21
C LEU A 24 -15.07 0.77 8.00
N PHE A 25 -14.10 1.67 8.15
CA PHE A 25 -13.21 2.07 7.07
C PHE A 25 -12.42 0.89 6.52
N TYR A 26 -11.87 0.07 7.42
CA TYR A 26 -11.12 -1.13 7.06
C TYR A 26 -11.96 -2.11 6.26
N ASN A 27 -13.25 -2.29 6.60
CA ASN A 27 -14.13 -3.21 5.89
C ASN A 27 -14.67 -2.65 4.56
N MET A 28 -14.81 -1.33 4.43
CA MET A 28 -15.44 -0.71 3.26
C MET A 28 -14.46 -0.33 2.15
N PHE A 29 -13.24 0.12 2.49
CA PHE A 29 -12.37 0.79 1.54
C PHE A 29 -11.10 0.04 1.18
N LEU A 30 -10.63 -0.87 2.04
CA LEU A 30 -9.35 -1.55 1.80
C LEU A 30 -9.50 -2.63 0.74
N SER A 31 -8.67 -2.53 -0.29
CA SER A 31 -8.58 -3.47 -1.39
C SER A 31 -8.05 -4.84 -0.98
N THR A 32 -7.29 -4.92 0.12
CA THR A 32 -6.92 -6.21 0.74
C THR A 32 -8.14 -7.04 1.15
N ASN A 33 -9.33 -6.44 1.32
CA ASN A 33 -10.55 -7.25 1.50
C ASN A 33 -10.88 -8.04 0.23
N TYR A 34 -10.64 -7.49 -0.97
CA TYR A 34 -10.77 -8.25 -2.20
C TYR A 34 -9.79 -9.41 -2.17
N PHE A 35 -8.49 -9.17 -1.91
CA PHE A 35 -7.48 -10.24 -1.78
C PHE A 35 -7.92 -11.41 -0.87
N ALA A 36 -8.61 -11.13 0.24
CA ALA A 36 -9.06 -12.16 1.17
C ALA A 36 -10.44 -12.79 0.88
N THR A 37 -11.22 -12.23 -0.04
CA THR A 37 -12.61 -12.67 -0.32
C THR A 37 -12.81 -13.16 -1.74
N SER A 38 -12.03 -12.68 -2.70
CA SER A 38 -11.84 -13.41 -3.94
C SER A 38 -11.05 -14.66 -3.62
N ASN A 39 -11.35 -15.76 -4.29
CA ASN A 39 -10.39 -16.83 -4.48
C ASN A 39 -9.26 -16.35 -5.42
N MET A 40 -8.68 -15.16 -5.17
CA MET A 40 -7.41 -14.73 -5.75
C MET A 40 -6.33 -15.62 -5.15
N GLY A 41 -5.47 -16.29 -5.90
CA GLY A 41 -5.36 -16.49 -7.33
C GLY A 41 -4.40 -17.67 -7.51
N ALA A 42 -4.25 -18.17 -8.73
CA ALA A 42 -3.23 -19.17 -9.03
C ALA A 42 -1.82 -18.71 -8.62
N GLU A 43 -1.52 -17.40 -8.69
CA GLU A 43 -0.27 -16.82 -8.23
C GLU A 43 -0.06 -16.98 -6.71
N ASP A 44 -1.03 -16.61 -5.87
CA ASP A 44 -0.92 -16.75 -4.41
C ASP A 44 -0.71 -18.22 -4.01
N LYS A 45 -1.41 -19.12 -4.69
CA LYS A 45 -1.27 -20.56 -4.48
C LYS A 45 0.11 -21.07 -4.92
N LEU A 46 0.58 -20.66 -6.10
CA LEU A 46 1.90 -21.01 -6.61
C LEU A 46 3.00 -20.50 -5.68
N CYS A 47 2.93 -19.23 -5.28
CA CYS A 47 3.81 -18.65 -4.28
C CYS A 47 3.78 -19.46 -2.99
N THR A 48 2.59 -19.77 -2.46
CA THR A 48 2.44 -20.54 -1.22
C THR A 48 3.02 -21.95 -1.33
N ILE A 49 2.89 -22.62 -2.47
CA ILE A 49 3.51 -23.93 -2.73
C ILE A 49 5.03 -23.80 -2.68
N LEU A 50 5.60 -22.86 -3.45
CA LEU A 50 7.04 -22.66 -3.52
C LEU A 50 7.64 -22.18 -2.19
N MET A 51 6.89 -21.39 -1.42
CA MET A 51 7.36 -20.86 -0.13
C MET A 51 7.58 -21.97 0.91
N LYS A 52 6.92 -23.12 0.79
CA LYS A 52 7.12 -24.25 1.71
C LYS A 52 8.53 -24.82 1.62
N ASP A 53 9.09 -24.84 0.42
CA ASP A 53 10.39 -25.48 0.14
C ASP A 53 11.53 -24.44 0.04
N TYR A 54 11.23 -23.23 -0.46
CA TYR A 54 12.23 -22.22 -0.78
C TYR A 54 12.16 -20.94 0.09
N GLY A 55 11.23 -20.87 1.05
CA GLY A 55 11.06 -19.69 1.90
C GLY A 55 10.58 -18.48 1.11
N THR A 56 11.27 -17.33 1.18
CA THR A 56 10.81 -16.09 0.52
C THR A 56 11.42 -15.84 -0.86
N LYS A 57 12.39 -16.67 -1.28
CA LYS A 57 13.20 -16.47 -2.48
C LYS A 57 13.30 -17.78 -3.24
N PHE A 58 12.75 -17.81 -4.44
CA PHE A 58 12.83 -18.97 -5.33
C PHE A 58 14.09 -18.90 -6.20
N PRO A 59 15.07 -19.81 -6.05
CA PRO A 59 16.31 -19.76 -6.80
C PRO A 59 16.12 -19.99 -8.30
N VAL A 60 16.87 -19.27 -9.12
CA VAL A 60 16.88 -19.44 -10.60
C VAL A 60 17.31 -20.86 -10.99
N SER A 61 18.21 -21.48 -10.20
CA SER A 61 18.67 -22.85 -10.44
C SER A 61 17.57 -23.91 -10.26
N GLU A 62 16.49 -23.58 -9.55
CA GLU A 62 15.43 -24.52 -9.15
C GLU A 62 14.17 -24.39 -10.03
N ARG A 63 14.22 -23.61 -11.12
CA ARG A 63 13.08 -23.32 -12.00
C ARG A 63 12.42 -24.54 -12.63
N ASN A 64 13.16 -25.63 -12.82
CA ASN A 64 12.59 -26.89 -13.30
C ASN A 64 11.46 -27.39 -12.40
N LYS A 65 11.42 -26.98 -11.12
CA LYS A 65 10.32 -27.28 -10.20
C LYS A 65 8.97 -26.76 -10.68
N LEU A 66 8.94 -25.66 -11.43
CA LEU A 66 7.70 -25.14 -12.02
C LEU A 66 7.07 -26.15 -12.97
N GLU A 67 7.87 -26.81 -13.79
CA GLU A 67 7.37 -27.84 -14.71
C GLU A 67 6.84 -29.07 -13.95
N GLU A 68 7.52 -29.49 -12.88
CA GLU A 68 7.02 -30.57 -12.02
C GLU A 68 5.66 -30.24 -11.40
N ILE A 69 5.50 -29.02 -10.87
CA ILE A 69 4.23 -28.55 -10.31
C ILE A 69 3.16 -28.53 -11.42
N LYS A 70 3.47 -27.99 -12.59
CA LYS A 70 2.54 -27.95 -13.72
C LYS A 70 2.08 -29.34 -14.13
N GLN A 71 2.98 -30.31 -14.25
CA GLN A 71 2.63 -31.69 -14.62
C GLN A 71 1.73 -32.36 -13.57
N GLU A 72 2.00 -32.16 -12.27
CA GLU A 72 1.12 -32.68 -11.21
C GLU A 72 -0.33 -32.19 -11.35
N TYR A 73 -0.51 -30.94 -11.75
CA TYR A 73 -1.84 -30.34 -11.92
C TYR A 73 -2.48 -30.71 -13.26
N ILE A 74 -1.69 -30.88 -14.33
CA ILE A 74 -2.17 -31.44 -15.60
C ILE A 74 -2.73 -32.85 -15.37
N GLU A 75 -2.03 -33.71 -14.62
CA GLU A 75 -2.51 -35.06 -14.30
C GLU A 75 -3.85 -35.07 -13.56
N LYS A 76 -4.11 -34.08 -12.69
CA LYS A 76 -5.40 -33.95 -11.99
C LYS A 76 -6.52 -33.59 -12.97
N VAL A 77 -6.27 -32.67 -13.88
CA VAL A 77 -7.23 -32.27 -14.91
C VAL A 77 -7.45 -33.40 -15.93
N ASP A 78 -6.40 -34.11 -16.33
CA ASP A 78 -6.48 -35.28 -17.23
C ASP A 78 -7.35 -36.38 -16.65
N LYS A 79 -7.22 -36.68 -15.35
CA LYS A 79 -8.08 -37.67 -14.67
C LYS A 79 -9.56 -37.30 -14.74
N TYR A 80 -9.88 -36.00 -14.68
CA TYR A 80 -11.25 -35.52 -14.83
C TYR A 80 -11.75 -35.66 -16.26
N ILE A 81 -10.98 -35.18 -17.23
CA ILE A 81 -11.33 -35.22 -18.65
C ILE A 81 -11.52 -36.68 -19.10
N ALA A 82 -10.61 -37.57 -18.71
CA ALA A 82 -10.71 -38.99 -18.96
C ALA A 82 -11.84 -39.69 -18.16
N GLY A 83 -12.49 -39.01 -17.23
CA GLY A 83 -13.68 -39.51 -16.52
C GLY A 83 -15.00 -39.13 -17.18
N ASP A 84 -15.01 -38.15 -18.08
CA ASP A 84 -16.23 -37.55 -18.62
C ASP A 84 -16.58 -38.09 -20.03
N GLU A 85 -17.73 -38.73 -20.16
CA GLU A 85 -18.18 -39.30 -21.43
C GLU A 85 -18.49 -38.25 -22.50
N VAL A 86 -18.95 -37.06 -22.12
CA VAL A 86 -19.27 -35.98 -23.06
C VAL A 86 -17.99 -35.46 -23.71
N LEU A 87 -16.94 -35.26 -22.90
CA LEU A 87 -15.63 -34.83 -23.40
C LEU A 87 -14.97 -35.91 -24.26
N LYS A 88 -15.00 -37.18 -23.83
CA LYS A 88 -14.48 -38.30 -24.62
C LYS A 88 -15.14 -38.42 -26.00
N ASN A 89 -16.47 -38.33 -26.05
CA ASN A 89 -17.22 -38.43 -27.30
C ASN A 89 -16.92 -37.25 -28.25
N ALA A 90 -16.52 -36.10 -27.70
CA ALA A 90 -16.04 -34.94 -28.44
C ALA A 90 -14.55 -35.03 -28.85
N GLY A 91 -13.86 -36.14 -28.55
CA GLY A 91 -12.44 -36.30 -28.83
C GLY A 91 -11.50 -35.57 -27.86
N ILE A 92 -12.02 -35.08 -26.74
CA ILE A 92 -11.25 -34.39 -25.70
C ILE A 92 -10.89 -35.41 -24.62
N THR A 93 -9.64 -35.89 -24.62
CA THR A 93 -9.21 -37.00 -23.73
C THR A 93 -8.21 -36.58 -22.67
N ASN A 94 -7.61 -35.40 -22.83
CA ASN A 94 -6.60 -34.84 -21.93
C ASN A 94 -6.60 -33.30 -22.02
N TYR A 95 -5.76 -32.68 -21.21
CA TYR A 95 -5.61 -31.24 -21.07
C TYR A 95 -5.11 -30.56 -22.35
N LYS A 96 -4.28 -31.25 -23.15
CA LYS A 96 -3.80 -30.74 -24.42
C LYS A 96 -4.95 -30.60 -25.42
N ASP A 97 -5.80 -31.63 -25.52
CA ASP A 97 -7.00 -31.60 -26.38
C ASP A 97 -7.96 -30.49 -25.92
N TYR A 98 -8.16 -30.37 -24.60
CA TYR A 98 -8.91 -29.29 -23.98
C TYR A 98 -8.38 -27.91 -24.37
N LYS A 99 -7.06 -27.67 -24.26
CA LYS A 99 -6.43 -26.38 -24.57
C LYS A 99 -6.59 -26.01 -26.04
N SER A 100 -6.56 -27.00 -26.96
CA SER A 100 -6.83 -26.75 -28.38
C SER A 100 -8.32 -26.48 -28.69
N MET A 101 -9.23 -27.21 -28.05
CA MET A 101 -10.67 -27.17 -28.34
C MET A 101 -11.38 -25.99 -27.68
N ARG A 102 -10.82 -25.42 -26.60
CA ARG A 102 -11.41 -24.28 -25.86
C ARG A 102 -11.78 -23.08 -26.76
N SER A 103 -11.06 -22.89 -27.85
CA SER A 103 -11.20 -21.73 -28.75
C SER A 103 -11.97 -22.04 -30.03
N GLU A 104 -12.53 -23.25 -30.17
CA GLU A 104 -13.18 -23.71 -31.39
C GLU A 104 -14.65 -23.28 -31.48
N GLU A 105 -15.03 -22.74 -32.63
CA GLU A 105 -16.41 -22.37 -32.93
C GLU A 105 -17.22 -23.60 -33.39
N GLY A 106 -18.49 -23.69 -32.99
CA GLY A 106 -19.39 -24.77 -33.44
C GLY A 106 -19.42 -26.03 -32.57
N LEU A 107 -18.77 -26.03 -31.40
CA LEU A 107 -18.90 -27.11 -30.42
C LEU A 107 -20.34 -27.28 -29.92
N ASP A 108 -20.72 -28.53 -29.62
CA ASP A 108 -21.98 -28.86 -28.97
C ASP A 108 -22.08 -28.16 -27.60
N ASP A 109 -23.29 -27.70 -27.25
CA ASP A 109 -23.50 -26.89 -26.05
C ASP A 109 -23.16 -27.64 -24.76
N LYS A 110 -23.32 -28.97 -24.71
CA LYS A 110 -22.93 -29.78 -23.55
C LYS A 110 -21.41 -29.87 -23.41
N VAL A 111 -20.69 -29.93 -24.54
CA VAL A 111 -19.23 -29.91 -24.55
C VAL A 111 -18.72 -28.55 -24.06
N LYS A 112 -19.33 -27.46 -24.52
CA LYS A 112 -19.01 -26.10 -24.04
C LYS A 112 -19.25 -25.93 -22.55
N GLU A 113 -20.36 -26.46 -22.03
CA GLU A 113 -20.66 -26.44 -20.59
C GLU A 113 -19.55 -27.15 -19.79
N LYS A 114 -19.11 -28.33 -20.24
CA LYS A 114 -18.02 -29.07 -19.61
C LYS A 114 -16.67 -28.36 -19.70
N LEU A 115 -16.34 -27.75 -20.85
CA LEU A 115 -15.13 -26.94 -20.99
C LEU A 115 -15.13 -25.72 -20.07
N ASN A 116 -16.30 -25.09 -19.88
CA ASN A 116 -16.48 -23.97 -18.97
C ASN A 116 -16.38 -24.41 -17.50
N ASP A 117 -16.93 -25.56 -17.13
CA ASP A 117 -16.79 -26.14 -15.79
C ASP A 117 -15.31 -26.46 -15.46
N ILE A 118 -14.54 -26.95 -16.44
CA ILE A 118 -13.08 -27.13 -16.27
C ILE A 118 -12.38 -25.79 -16.03
N SER A 119 -12.77 -24.75 -16.77
CA SER A 119 -12.13 -23.42 -16.72
C SER A 119 -12.51 -22.60 -15.48
N PHE A 120 -13.76 -22.69 -15.03
CA PHE A 120 -14.37 -21.75 -14.08
C PHE A 120 -15.23 -22.41 -12.98
N GLY A 121 -15.45 -23.72 -13.07
CA GLY A 121 -16.22 -24.51 -12.12
C GLY A 121 -15.30 -25.44 -11.31
N SER A 122 -15.54 -26.74 -11.44
CA SER A 122 -14.99 -27.79 -10.57
C SER A 122 -13.46 -27.89 -10.55
N TYR A 123 -12.78 -27.45 -11.62
CA TYR A 123 -11.31 -27.53 -11.79
C TYR A 123 -10.67 -26.18 -12.14
N ALA A 124 -11.38 -25.09 -11.83
CA ALA A 124 -10.89 -23.74 -12.10
C ALA A 124 -9.53 -23.49 -11.41
N GLU A 125 -9.38 -23.96 -10.18
CA GLU A 125 -8.16 -23.74 -9.40
C GLU A 125 -6.94 -24.44 -10.03
N GLU A 126 -7.09 -25.68 -10.48
CA GLU A 126 -6.03 -26.42 -11.18
C GLU A 126 -5.67 -25.78 -12.52
N THR A 127 -6.68 -25.42 -13.31
CA THR A 127 -6.45 -24.83 -14.63
C THR A 127 -5.85 -23.43 -14.56
N PHE A 128 -6.24 -22.62 -13.57
CA PHE A 128 -5.59 -21.35 -13.30
C PHE A 128 -4.14 -21.55 -12.83
N LEU A 129 -3.85 -22.55 -11.98
CA LEU A 129 -2.47 -22.82 -11.57
C LEU A 129 -1.58 -23.19 -12.75
N ILE A 130 -2.05 -24.03 -13.67
CA ILE A 130 -1.32 -24.38 -14.88
C ILE A 130 -1.04 -23.12 -15.72
N GLN A 131 -2.04 -22.26 -15.89
CA GLN A 131 -1.89 -20.99 -16.63
C GLN A 131 -0.90 -20.03 -15.95
N GLU A 132 -0.88 -19.98 -14.62
CA GLU A 132 0.06 -19.14 -13.88
C GLU A 132 1.50 -19.65 -14.03
N VAL A 133 1.70 -20.98 -14.00
CA VAL A 133 3.02 -21.54 -14.29
C VAL A 133 3.44 -21.26 -15.73
N ASP A 134 2.54 -21.42 -16.70
CA ASP A 134 2.78 -21.02 -18.10
C ASP A 134 3.19 -19.54 -18.17
N TYR A 135 2.49 -18.66 -17.44
CA TYR A 135 2.79 -17.23 -17.37
C TYR A 135 4.19 -16.95 -16.79
N TRP A 136 4.57 -17.60 -15.69
CA TRP A 136 5.91 -17.46 -15.12
C TRP A 136 6.99 -17.96 -16.08
N GLN A 137 6.78 -19.10 -16.73
CA GLN A 137 7.72 -19.67 -17.72
C GLN A 137 7.86 -18.78 -18.97
N GLU A 138 6.76 -18.20 -19.48
CA GLU A 138 6.83 -17.22 -20.58
C GLU A 138 7.65 -15.99 -20.17
N TRP A 139 7.47 -15.52 -18.93
CA TRP A 139 8.20 -14.37 -18.39
C TRP A 139 9.67 -14.65 -18.12
N GLU A 140 10.05 -15.88 -17.78
CA GLU A 140 11.46 -16.30 -17.71
C GLU A 140 12.21 -16.05 -19.02
N THR A 141 11.52 -16.26 -20.14
CA THR A 141 12.04 -15.97 -21.48
C THR A 141 11.82 -14.52 -21.90
N GLY A 142 11.04 -13.77 -21.11
CA GLY A 142 10.63 -12.38 -21.33
C GLY A 142 11.49 -11.34 -20.62
N LEU A 143 11.12 -10.07 -20.81
CA LEU A 143 11.99 -8.91 -20.58
C LEU A 143 12.13 -8.45 -19.10
N GLN A 144 11.56 -9.17 -18.12
CA GLN A 144 11.30 -8.63 -16.77
C GLN A 144 11.59 -9.59 -15.59
N PHE A 145 12.04 -10.81 -15.86
CA PHE A 145 12.24 -11.84 -14.83
C PHE A 145 13.70 -11.94 -14.36
N ALA A 146 13.94 -12.53 -13.18
CA ALA A 146 15.29 -12.70 -12.62
C ALA A 146 16.19 -13.60 -13.50
N GLY A 147 17.50 -13.64 -13.24
CA GLY A 147 18.41 -14.61 -13.86
C GLY A 147 18.82 -14.32 -15.31
N LEU A 148 18.66 -13.08 -15.76
CA LEU A 148 19.11 -12.67 -17.10
C LEU A 148 20.63 -12.47 -17.16
N SER A 149 21.22 -12.75 -18.33
CA SER A 149 22.60 -12.33 -18.61
C SER A 149 22.69 -10.80 -18.61
N ARG A 150 23.90 -10.28 -18.39
CA ARG A 150 24.17 -8.83 -18.35
C ARG A 150 23.74 -8.12 -19.64
N GLU A 151 24.09 -8.71 -20.78
CA GLU A 151 23.73 -8.21 -22.11
C GLU A 151 22.21 -8.20 -22.33
N ASN A 152 21.53 -9.29 -21.95
CA ASN A 152 20.07 -9.37 -22.05
C ASN A 152 19.38 -8.38 -21.11
N ALA A 153 19.90 -8.18 -19.91
CA ALA A 153 19.38 -7.21 -18.95
C ALA A 153 19.49 -5.77 -19.50
N GLU A 154 20.62 -5.38 -20.08
CA GLU A 154 20.82 -4.04 -20.65
C GLU A 154 19.89 -3.78 -21.86
N SER A 155 19.81 -4.76 -22.77
CA SER A 155 18.87 -4.72 -23.90
C SER A 155 17.41 -4.60 -23.42
N ASN A 156 17.04 -5.34 -22.37
CA ASN A 156 15.72 -5.29 -21.77
C ASN A 156 15.38 -3.95 -21.15
N ILE A 157 16.31 -3.35 -20.41
CA ILE A 157 16.11 -2.02 -19.83
C ILE A 157 15.88 -1.02 -20.96
N THR A 158 16.70 -1.06 -22.00
CA THR A 158 16.62 -0.16 -23.15
C THR A 158 15.28 -0.26 -23.88
N GLU A 159 14.82 -1.49 -24.16
CA GLU A 159 13.56 -1.72 -24.85
C GLU A 159 12.35 -1.34 -23.99
N ASN A 160 12.36 -1.67 -22.68
CA ASN A 160 11.32 -1.23 -21.76
C ASN A 160 11.25 0.30 -21.69
N VAL A 161 12.42 0.97 -21.69
CA VAL A 161 12.52 2.43 -21.75
C VAL A 161 11.89 2.98 -23.00
N ARG A 162 12.34 2.49 -24.15
CA ARG A 162 11.83 2.91 -25.46
C ARG A 162 10.31 2.78 -25.53
N ARG A 163 9.74 1.67 -25.06
CA ARG A 163 8.28 1.41 -25.09
C ARG A 163 7.48 2.41 -24.25
N HIS A 164 7.99 2.82 -23.09
CA HIS A 164 7.20 3.62 -22.13
C HIS A 164 7.49 5.12 -22.14
N THR A 165 8.70 5.54 -22.52
CA THR A 165 9.10 6.96 -22.52
C THR A 165 9.35 7.52 -23.92
N GLY A 166 9.58 6.66 -24.92
CA GLY A 166 9.97 7.07 -26.28
C GLY A 166 11.37 7.69 -26.37
N GLU A 167 12.06 7.91 -25.24
CA GLU A 167 13.34 8.60 -25.16
C GLU A 167 14.34 7.78 -24.33
N VAL A 168 15.25 7.09 -25.01
CA VAL A 168 16.31 6.28 -24.39
C VAL A 168 17.40 7.16 -23.75
N ASN A 169 17.58 8.39 -24.25
CA ASN A 169 18.71 9.26 -23.90
C ASN A 169 18.58 10.03 -22.57
N LYS A 170 17.52 9.77 -21.77
CA LYS A 170 17.30 10.44 -20.46
C LYS A 170 17.45 9.50 -19.26
N LEU A 171 18.05 8.32 -19.45
CA LEU A 171 18.15 7.34 -18.37
C LEU A 171 19.19 7.74 -17.32
N ASN A 172 18.77 7.74 -16.06
CA ASN A 172 19.67 7.95 -14.94
C ASN A 172 20.63 6.73 -14.82
N PRO A 173 21.96 6.92 -14.78
CA PRO A 173 22.90 5.82 -14.56
C PRO A 173 22.58 4.95 -13.33
N LYS A 174 22.09 5.56 -12.24
CA LYS A 174 21.68 4.82 -11.03
C LYS A 174 20.43 3.96 -11.24
N PHE A 175 19.55 4.38 -12.15
CA PHE A 175 18.38 3.57 -12.52
C PHE A 175 18.82 2.35 -13.31
N LEU A 176 19.72 2.53 -14.28
CA LEU A 176 20.27 1.45 -15.10
C LEU A 176 20.96 0.40 -14.22
N GLU A 177 21.87 0.84 -13.35
CA GLU A 177 22.57 -0.04 -12.40
C GLU A 177 21.59 -0.80 -11.50
N ARG A 178 20.54 -0.12 -11.01
CA ARG A 178 19.52 -0.75 -10.18
C ARG A 178 18.74 -1.81 -10.94
N MET A 179 18.28 -1.51 -12.14
CA MET A 179 17.52 -2.45 -12.95
C MET A 179 18.38 -3.63 -13.41
N GLU A 180 19.66 -3.40 -13.74
CA GLU A 180 20.60 -4.46 -14.09
C GLU A 180 20.78 -5.43 -12.92
N LYS A 181 20.92 -4.92 -11.68
CA LYS A 181 20.99 -5.74 -10.47
C LYS A 181 19.71 -6.56 -10.24
N LEU A 182 18.53 -6.02 -10.56
CA LEU A 182 17.26 -6.75 -10.47
C LEU A 182 17.12 -7.81 -11.57
N TYR A 183 17.59 -7.47 -12.78
CA TYR A 183 17.95 -8.30 -13.93
C TYR A 183 18.65 -9.61 -13.59
N THR A 184 19.83 -9.41 -13.03
CA THR A 184 20.90 -10.41 -12.93
C THR A 184 20.87 -11.22 -11.64
N ARG A 185 19.88 -10.96 -10.77
CA ARG A 185 19.73 -11.68 -9.50
C ARG A 185 19.49 -13.17 -9.74
N ASP A 186 19.95 -13.98 -8.80
CA ASP A 186 19.90 -15.45 -8.82
C ASP A 186 18.62 -16.02 -8.18
N TYR A 187 17.62 -15.19 -7.88
CA TYR A 187 16.33 -15.62 -7.33
C TYR A 187 15.15 -14.72 -7.75
N THR A 188 13.96 -15.28 -7.71
CA THR A 188 12.69 -14.56 -7.81
C THR A 188 12.06 -14.42 -6.42
N SER A 189 11.53 -13.25 -6.06
CA SER A 189 10.81 -13.11 -4.79
C SER A 189 9.48 -13.84 -4.88
N LEU A 190 9.11 -14.57 -3.83
CA LEU A 190 7.80 -15.20 -3.72
C LEU A 190 6.80 -14.24 -3.07
N LEU A 191 6.78 -12.98 -3.53
CA LEU A 191 5.77 -11.99 -3.20
C LEU A 191 4.74 -11.98 -4.33
N SER A 192 3.48 -12.29 -4.02
CA SER A 192 2.38 -12.15 -4.98
C SER A 192 2.23 -10.69 -5.43
N GLU A 193 2.15 -10.49 -6.74
CA GLU A 193 1.90 -9.19 -7.35
C GLU A 193 0.56 -8.62 -6.88
N ASP A 194 -0.50 -9.44 -6.85
CA ASP A 194 -1.82 -9.02 -6.38
C ASP A 194 -1.79 -8.51 -4.92
N ALA A 195 -1.06 -9.22 -4.05
CA ALA A 195 -0.87 -8.79 -2.66
C ALA A 195 -0.12 -7.45 -2.57
N ALA A 196 0.92 -7.28 -3.40
CA ALA A 196 1.68 -6.05 -3.44
C ALA A 196 0.85 -4.86 -3.98
N GLU A 197 0.04 -5.07 -5.01
CA GLU A 197 -0.85 -4.07 -5.59
C GLU A 197 -1.97 -3.65 -4.63
N CYS A 198 -2.60 -4.61 -3.93
CA CYS A 198 -3.61 -4.31 -2.94
C CYS A 198 -3.06 -3.43 -1.81
N VAL A 199 -1.92 -3.81 -1.22
CA VAL A 199 -1.31 -3.03 -0.14
C VAL A 199 -0.87 -1.65 -0.62
N LYS A 200 -0.30 -1.56 -1.82
CA LYS A 200 0.07 -0.29 -2.45
C LYS A 200 -1.14 0.64 -2.61
N SER A 201 -2.30 0.11 -2.98
CA SER A 201 -3.57 0.86 -3.08
C SER A 201 -4.12 1.28 -1.70
N ASP A 202 -3.92 0.43 -0.69
CA ASP A 202 -4.42 0.64 0.67
C ASP A 202 -3.61 1.69 1.45
N LEU A 203 -2.30 1.80 1.20
CA LEU A 203 -1.40 2.71 1.92
C LEU A 203 -1.90 4.19 1.96
N PRO A 204 -2.28 4.82 0.83
CA PRO A 204 -2.87 6.17 0.86
C PRO A 204 -4.18 6.27 1.64
N LEU A 205 -5.02 5.24 1.60
CA LEU A 205 -6.29 5.20 2.34
C LEU A 205 -6.04 5.14 3.85
N ILE A 206 -5.04 4.37 4.29
CA ILE A 206 -4.60 4.34 5.68
C ILE A 206 -4.03 5.70 6.10
N GLY A 207 -3.21 6.34 5.27
CA GLY A 207 -2.71 7.69 5.53
C GLY A 207 -3.84 8.73 5.68
N LEU A 208 -4.88 8.64 4.84
CA LEU A 208 -6.08 9.46 4.95
C LEU A 208 -6.84 9.20 6.26
N LEU A 209 -7.02 7.93 6.63
CA LEU A 209 -7.68 7.57 7.89
C LEU A 209 -6.91 8.10 9.10
N MET A 210 -5.58 7.99 9.12
CA MET A 210 -4.73 8.57 10.17
C MET A 210 -4.95 10.08 10.32
N LEU A 211 -5.06 10.80 9.20
CA LEU A 211 -5.33 12.24 9.15
C LEU A 211 -6.71 12.58 9.74
N ILE A 212 -7.76 11.86 9.32
CA ILE A 212 -9.14 12.04 9.81
C ILE A 212 -9.20 11.78 11.32
N CYS A 213 -8.63 10.66 11.79
CA CYS A 213 -8.59 10.30 13.20
C CYS A 213 -7.84 11.35 14.04
N SER A 214 -6.72 11.87 13.52
CA SER A 214 -5.98 12.95 14.18
C SER A 214 -6.81 14.24 14.28
N ALA A 215 -7.48 14.64 13.19
CA ALA A 215 -8.35 15.81 13.18
C ALA A 215 -9.53 15.68 14.15
N LEU A 216 -10.15 14.50 14.24
CA LEU A 216 -11.26 14.20 15.16
C LEU A 216 -10.86 14.33 16.65
N LEU A 217 -9.61 14.06 17.00
CA LEU A 217 -9.13 14.26 18.38
C LEU A 217 -8.82 15.73 18.67
N ILE A 218 -8.20 16.41 17.71
CA ILE A 218 -7.56 17.70 17.94
C ILE A 218 -8.55 18.86 17.81
N ILE A 219 -9.45 18.82 16.81
CA ILE A 219 -10.42 19.89 16.58
C ILE A 219 -11.35 20.06 17.80
N PRO A 220 -12.02 19.01 18.32
CA PRO A 220 -12.93 19.17 19.45
C PRO A 220 -12.22 19.58 20.73
N TYR A 221 -10.99 19.11 20.94
CA TYR A 221 -10.20 19.47 22.11
C TYR A 221 -9.97 20.99 22.18
N GLN A 222 -9.54 21.61 21.10
CA GLN A 222 -9.25 23.05 21.10
C GLN A 222 -10.50 23.91 21.23
N ILE A 223 -11.57 23.53 20.51
CA ILE A 223 -12.84 24.24 20.55
C ILE A 223 -13.43 24.17 21.97
N ARG A 224 -13.33 23.02 22.64
CA ARG A 224 -13.78 22.84 24.03
C ARG A 224 -13.04 23.75 25.01
N GLU A 225 -11.72 23.82 24.91
CA GLU A 225 -10.91 24.67 25.79
C GLU A 225 -11.21 26.16 25.59
N ARG A 226 -11.52 26.58 24.36
CA ARG A 226 -11.92 27.96 24.07
C ARG A 226 -13.32 28.27 24.59
N ILE A 227 -14.32 27.43 24.31
CA ILE A 227 -15.71 27.66 24.74
C ILE A 227 -15.81 27.76 26.27
N ARG A 228 -14.98 27.00 26.99
CA ARG A 228 -14.93 27.03 28.45
C ARG A 228 -14.19 28.24 29.04
N ASN A 229 -13.74 29.18 28.21
CA ASN A 229 -12.94 30.36 28.60
C ASN A 229 -11.74 30.03 29.50
N VAL A 230 -11.22 28.80 29.45
CA VAL A 230 -10.09 28.41 30.31
C VAL A 230 -8.83 29.17 29.90
N ASN A 231 -8.76 29.60 28.63
CA ASN A 231 -7.62 30.34 28.09
C ASN A 231 -7.40 31.68 28.82
N THR A 232 -8.46 32.43 29.16
CA THR A 232 -8.33 33.74 29.85
C THR A 232 -7.71 33.61 31.24
N LEU A 233 -8.00 32.52 31.95
CA LEU A 233 -7.39 32.21 33.26
C LEU A 233 -5.90 31.84 33.17
N PHE A 234 -5.41 31.34 32.03
CA PHE A 234 -4.01 30.95 31.90
C PHE A 234 -3.09 32.11 31.52
N TYR A 235 -3.59 33.13 30.81
CA TYR A 235 -2.78 34.30 30.44
C TYR A 235 -2.30 35.13 31.64
N THR A 236 -2.96 35.01 32.80
CA THR A 236 -2.61 35.75 34.01
C THR A 236 -1.41 35.16 34.78
N THR A 237 -0.89 34.00 34.38
CA THR A 237 0.20 33.33 35.10
C THR A 237 1.42 33.03 34.22
N LYS A 238 2.64 33.12 34.80
CA LYS A 238 3.90 32.78 34.11
C LYS A 238 3.90 31.34 33.56
N HIS A 239 3.22 30.43 34.25
CA HIS A 239 3.09 29.03 33.85
C HIS A 239 2.07 28.82 32.71
N GLY A 240 0.96 29.57 32.70
CA GLY A 240 -0.03 29.51 31.61
C GLY A 240 0.48 30.10 30.29
N ARG A 241 1.48 30.99 30.31
CA ARG A 241 2.15 31.52 29.09
C ARG A 241 2.87 30.46 28.25
N ASN A 242 3.32 29.35 28.86
CA ASN A 242 3.92 28.20 28.14
C ASN A 242 2.89 27.13 27.76
N LEU A 243 1.60 27.34 28.07
CA LEU A 243 0.54 26.38 27.76
C LEU A 243 0.37 26.17 26.26
N VAL A 244 0.48 27.22 25.44
CA VAL A 244 0.39 27.11 23.97
C VAL A 244 1.43 26.13 23.43
N ASN A 245 2.68 26.24 23.85
CA ASN A 245 3.74 25.30 23.47
C ASN A 245 3.43 23.88 23.95
N THR A 246 2.92 23.75 25.18
CA THR A 246 2.54 22.44 25.74
C THR A 246 1.41 21.79 24.94
N ARG A 247 0.41 22.57 24.49
CA ARG A 247 -0.70 22.09 23.67
C ARG A 247 -0.25 21.69 22.27
N ILE A 248 0.65 22.47 21.66
CA ILE A 248 1.29 22.14 20.38
C ILE A 248 2.04 20.81 20.52
N THR A 249 2.89 20.65 21.54
CA THR A 249 3.61 19.40 21.81
C THR A 249 2.66 18.23 22.06
N ALA A 250 1.60 18.41 22.85
CA ALA A 250 0.61 17.36 23.10
C ALA A 250 -0.15 16.95 21.82
N THR A 251 -0.43 17.90 20.93
CA THR A 251 -1.05 17.66 19.61
C THR A 251 -0.13 16.81 18.74
N VAL A 252 1.16 17.16 18.64
CA VAL A 252 2.16 16.40 17.89
C VAL A 252 2.32 14.98 18.44
N ILE A 253 2.44 14.83 19.77
CA ILE A 253 2.52 13.52 20.41
C ILE A 253 1.27 12.69 20.11
N THR A 254 0.08 13.31 20.14
CA THR A 254 -1.18 12.62 19.80
C THR A 254 -1.14 12.08 18.38
N THR A 255 -0.72 12.88 17.39
CA THR A 255 -0.58 12.43 15.99
C THR A 255 0.35 11.23 15.87
N VAL A 256 1.50 11.25 16.54
CA VAL A 256 2.45 10.13 16.53
C VAL A 256 1.82 8.88 17.14
N LEU A 257 1.14 9.00 18.29
CA LEU A 257 0.45 7.86 18.93
C LEU A 257 -0.64 7.26 18.04
N VAL A 258 -1.45 8.12 17.40
CA VAL A 258 -2.49 7.68 16.44
C VAL A 258 -1.83 6.97 15.26
N GLY A 259 -0.75 7.50 14.72
CA GLY A 259 0.02 6.89 13.65
C GLY A 259 0.56 5.51 14.00
N ILE A 260 1.24 5.38 15.14
CA ILE A 260 1.77 4.09 15.63
C ILE A 260 0.64 3.08 15.83
N ALA A 261 -0.49 3.50 16.41
CA ALA A 261 -1.65 2.62 16.57
C ALA A 261 -2.18 2.10 15.21
N HIS A 262 -2.27 2.97 14.21
CA HIS A 262 -2.71 2.56 12.86
C HIS A 262 -1.69 1.66 12.15
N ILE A 263 -0.38 1.85 12.38
CA ILE A 263 0.65 0.91 11.90
C ILE A 263 0.37 -0.48 12.48
N ILE A 264 0.22 -0.60 13.80
CA ILE A 264 -0.02 -1.87 14.47
C ILE A 264 -1.32 -2.52 13.96
N ILE A 265 -2.41 -1.75 13.90
CA ILE A 265 -3.71 -2.24 13.41
C ILE A 265 -3.60 -2.73 11.96
N PHE A 266 -2.86 -2.01 11.11
CA PHE A 266 -2.69 -2.41 9.72
C PHE A 266 -1.91 -3.72 9.59
N TYR A 267 -0.81 -3.90 10.33
CA TYR A 267 -0.09 -5.19 10.34
C TYR A 267 -0.96 -6.35 10.82
N VAL A 268 -1.71 -6.16 11.92
CA VAL A 268 -2.63 -7.17 12.42
C VAL A 268 -3.69 -7.51 11.38
N TYR A 269 -4.22 -6.50 10.69
CA TYR A 269 -5.17 -6.68 9.60
C TYR A 269 -4.58 -7.50 8.44
N LEU A 270 -3.35 -7.20 8.00
CA LEU A 270 -2.68 -7.97 6.93
C LEU A 270 -2.46 -9.44 7.32
N ILE A 271 -2.14 -9.71 8.60
CA ILE A 271 -2.00 -11.08 9.11
C ILE A 271 -3.35 -11.81 9.08
N ILE A 272 -4.42 -11.18 9.57
CA ILE A 272 -5.77 -11.76 9.58
C ILE A 272 -6.27 -12.05 8.16
N ARG A 273 -5.88 -11.21 7.18
CA ARG A 273 -6.28 -11.33 5.77
C ARG A 273 -5.37 -12.25 4.94
N GLY A 274 -4.39 -12.92 5.55
CA GLY A 274 -3.51 -13.88 4.86
C GLY A 274 -2.34 -13.25 4.08
N VAL A 275 -2.29 -11.92 3.93
CA VAL A 275 -1.17 -11.19 3.30
C VAL A 275 0.08 -11.20 4.18
N GLY A 276 -0.08 -11.42 5.49
CA GLY A 276 1.01 -11.43 6.47
C GLY A 276 2.17 -12.39 6.15
N LYS A 277 1.92 -13.48 5.41
CA LYS A 277 2.96 -14.44 4.97
C LYS A 277 4.02 -13.80 4.08
N TYR A 278 3.69 -12.71 3.39
CA TYR A 278 4.58 -12.03 2.45
C TYR A 278 5.46 -10.94 3.08
N LEU A 279 5.31 -10.65 4.39
CA LEU A 279 6.01 -9.52 5.02
C LEU A 279 7.54 -9.62 4.92
N ASP A 280 8.08 -10.83 4.95
CA ASP A 280 9.53 -11.07 4.84
C ASP A 280 10.00 -11.24 3.39
N CYS A 281 9.09 -11.22 2.41
CA CYS A 281 9.47 -11.31 1.00
C CYS A 281 10.11 -9.99 0.53
N PRO A 282 11.21 -10.05 -0.24
CA PRO A 282 11.73 -8.88 -0.94
C PRO A 282 10.65 -8.24 -1.83
N ILE A 283 10.58 -6.91 -1.89
CA ILE A 283 9.61 -6.19 -2.75
C ILE A 283 10.08 -6.15 -4.22
N TYR A 284 10.23 -7.34 -4.78
CA TYR A 284 10.58 -7.63 -6.17
C TYR A 284 9.63 -8.66 -6.71
N CYS A 285 8.44 -8.24 -7.12
CA CYS A 285 7.51 -9.18 -7.74
C CYS A 285 8.08 -9.68 -9.07
N THR A 286 7.52 -10.79 -9.52
CA THR A 286 7.81 -11.46 -10.79
C THR A 286 7.67 -10.55 -12.00
N ALA A 287 6.83 -9.50 -11.90
CA ALA A 287 6.48 -8.68 -13.05
C ALA A 287 6.62 -7.14 -12.88
N ARG A 288 5.68 -6.46 -12.21
CA ARG A 288 5.51 -4.99 -12.35
C ARG A 288 5.90 -4.20 -11.12
N VAL A 289 6.09 -4.87 -9.98
CA VAL A 289 6.40 -4.21 -8.71
C VAL A 289 7.84 -4.47 -8.30
N ASN A 290 8.73 -3.56 -8.66
CA ASN A 290 10.12 -3.57 -8.24
C ASN A 290 10.39 -2.38 -7.30
N SER A 291 11.32 -2.51 -6.35
CA SER A 291 11.72 -1.38 -5.49
C SER A 291 13.08 -0.80 -5.84
N TRP A 292 13.25 0.48 -5.55
CA TRP A 292 14.54 1.17 -5.62
C TRP A 292 15.59 0.66 -4.63
N TYR A 293 15.16 0.07 -3.52
CA TYR A 293 16.06 -0.38 -2.45
C TYR A 293 15.81 -1.85 -2.10
N ASP A 294 16.84 -2.49 -1.52
CA ASP A 294 16.79 -3.84 -0.97
C ASP A 294 15.97 -3.89 0.32
N LEU A 295 14.63 -3.88 0.14
CA LEU A 295 13.64 -3.87 1.21
C LEU A 295 12.81 -5.16 1.21
N ASN A 296 12.42 -5.59 2.41
CA ASN A 296 11.33 -6.55 2.58
C ASN A 296 10.00 -5.81 2.47
N PHE A 297 8.94 -6.53 2.11
CA PHE A 297 7.60 -6.00 1.94
C PHE A 297 7.06 -5.35 3.22
N GLY A 298 7.30 -5.97 4.38
CA GLY A 298 6.98 -5.39 5.68
C GLY A 298 7.70 -4.08 5.92
N THR A 299 9.01 -4.01 5.66
CA THR A 299 9.79 -2.78 5.82
C THR A 299 9.29 -1.67 4.89
N TYR A 300 8.93 -2.02 3.65
CA TYR A 300 8.31 -1.10 2.70
C TYR A 300 7.02 -0.47 3.24
N ILE A 301 6.11 -1.29 3.79
CA ILE A 301 4.86 -0.83 4.40
C ILE A 301 5.16 0.13 5.56
N CYS A 302 6.07 -0.26 6.45
CA CYS A 302 6.45 0.55 7.61
C CYS A 302 7.00 1.93 7.20
N LEU A 303 7.93 1.98 6.23
CA LEU A 303 8.52 3.22 5.77
C LEU A 303 7.48 4.17 5.16
N ASN A 304 6.54 3.64 4.39
CA ASN A 304 5.45 4.43 3.83
C ASN A 304 4.57 5.02 4.94
N LEU A 305 4.14 4.20 5.91
CA LEU A 305 3.31 4.65 7.02
C LEU A 305 4.03 5.64 7.93
N LEU A 306 5.32 5.46 8.19
CA LEU A 306 6.14 6.43 8.91
C LEU A 306 6.20 7.78 8.17
N LEU A 307 6.35 7.75 6.85
CA LEU A 307 6.36 8.97 6.05
C LEU A 307 5.00 9.69 6.12
N TYR A 308 3.88 8.95 6.14
CA TYR A 308 2.56 9.54 6.41
C TYR A 308 2.49 10.20 7.79
N ILE A 309 3.03 9.58 8.84
CA ILE A 309 3.07 10.19 10.18
C ILE A 309 3.81 11.52 10.15
N PHE A 310 5.00 11.57 9.54
CA PHE A 310 5.76 12.81 9.39
C PHE A 310 4.98 13.88 8.62
N ALA A 311 4.33 13.50 7.52
CA ALA A 311 3.52 14.41 6.74
C ALA A 311 2.32 14.94 7.55
N ILE A 312 1.61 14.08 8.30
CA ILE A 312 0.45 14.49 9.11
C ILE A 312 0.88 15.37 10.29
N MET A 313 2.01 15.08 10.94
CA MET A 313 2.57 15.91 12.02
C MET A 313 2.75 17.37 11.58
N SER A 314 3.14 17.59 10.33
CA SER A 314 3.31 18.94 9.80
C SER A 314 1.98 19.64 9.51
N LEU A 315 1.01 18.90 8.96
CA LEU A 315 -0.32 19.40 8.63
C LEU A 315 -1.18 19.65 9.87
N ILE A 316 -0.86 19.02 11.00
CA ILE A 316 -1.61 19.20 12.23
C ILE A 316 -1.62 20.63 12.75
N MET A 317 -0.59 21.41 12.40
CA MET A 317 -0.53 22.84 12.72
C MET A 317 -1.57 23.66 11.97
N LEU A 318 -1.95 23.22 10.77
CA LEU A 318 -3.04 23.83 10.01
C LEU A 318 -4.39 23.55 10.69
N TYR A 319 -4.65 22.32 11.12
CA TYR A 319 -5.86 22.00 11.90
C TYR A 319 -5.89 22.71 13.25
N PHE A 320 -4.73 22.90 13.87
CA PHE A 320 -4.60 23.71 15.09
C PHE A 320 -5.05 25.16 14.83
N LEU A 321 -4.61 25.76 13.72
CA LEU A 321 -5.03 27.11 13.33
C LEU A 321 -6.53 27.19 13.04
N ILE A 322 -7.07 26.25 12.25
CA ILE A 322 -8.49 26.18 11.92
C ILE A 322 -9.31 26.14 13.21
N SER A 323 -8.99 25.20 14.10
CA SER A 323 -9.73 24.99 15.35
C SER A 323 -9.73 26.22 16.25
N LYS A 324 -8.64 26.99 16.22
CA LYS A 324 -8.53 28.24 16.98
C LYS A 324 -9.49 29.32 16.47
N ILE A 325 -9.64 29.43 15.15
CA ILE A 325 -10.48 30.45 14.49
C ILE A 325 -11.96 30.05 14.50
N SER A 326 -12.26 28.75 14.38
CA SER A 326 -13.63 28.25 14.20
C SER A 326 -14.51 28.45 15.43
N LEU A 327 -15.58 29.24 15.36
CA LEU A 327 -16.42 29.67 16.50
C LEU A 327 -17.08 28.54 17.29
N ASN A 328 -17.39 27.41 16.66
CA ASN A 328 -18.00 26.24 17.27
C ASN A 328 -17.54 24.95 16.56
N TYR A 329 -17.95 23.79 17.10
CA TYR A 329 -17.55 22.48 16.54
C TYR A 329 -17.95 22.31 15.07
N VAL A 330 -19.13 22.80 14.68
CA VAL A 330 -19.65 22.68 13.31
C VAL A 330 -18.76 23.42 12.33
N VAL A 331 -18.42 24.68 12.63
CA VAL A 331 -17.50 25.48 11.81
C VAL A 331 -16.11 24.85 11.78
N GLY A 332 -15.65 24.27 12.89
CA GLY A 332 -14.36 23.57 12.97
C GLY A 332 -14.26 22.42 11.98
N PHE A 333 -15.24 21.54 11.99
CA PHE A 333 -15.27 20.39 11.09
C PHE A 333 -15.56 20.79 9.64
N ALA A 334 -16.52 21.70 9.40
CA ALA A 334 -16.83 22.18 8.05
C ALA A 334 -15.61 22.83 7.37
N SER A 335 -14.82 23.60 8.12
CA SER A 335 -13.58 24.17 7.60
C SER A 335 -12.49 23.12 7.38
N ALA A 336 -12.40 22.07 8.18
CA ALA A 336 -11.37 21.04 8.06
C ALA A 336 -11.55 20.11 6.85
N ILE A 337 -12.79 19.86 6.43
CA ILE A 337 -13.11 18.91 5.35
C ILE A 337 -12.42 19.29 4.02
N PRO A 338 -12.57 20.51 3.47
CA PRO A 338 -11.93 20.89 2.21
C PRO A 338 -10.41 20.72 2.23
N PHE A 339 -9.74 21.10 3.33
CA PHE A 339 -8.30 20.91 3.46
C PHE A 339 -7.93 19.43 3.51
N THR A 340 -8.70 18.62 4.23
CA THR A 340 -8.48 17.16 4.29
C THR A 340 -8.56 16.55 2.89
N VAL A 341 -9.54 16.94 2.08
CA VAL A 341 -9.71 16.47 0.70
C VAL A 341 -8.54 16.89 -0.19
N ILE A 342 -8.13 18.15 -0.15
CA ILE A 342 -6.99 18.64 -0.93
C ILE A 342 -5.71 17.89 -0.56
N ILE A 343 -5.45 17.72 0.74
CA ILE A 343 -4.30 16.96 1.25
C ILE A 343 -4.37 15.51 0.79
N ALA A 344 -5.56 14.88 0.83
CA ALA A 344 -5.74 13.50 0.39
C ALA A 344 -5.39 13.32 -1.10
N ILE A 345 -5.82 14.24 -1.96
CA ILE A 345 -5.51 14.21 -3.41
C ILE A 345 -3.99 14.35 -3.62
N ILE A 346 -3.35 15.28 -2.91
CA ILE A 346 -1.90 15.49 -2.96
C ILE A 346 -1.17 14.23 -2.50
N PHE A 347 -1.56 13.67 -1.35
CA PHE A 347 -0.97 12.46 -0.79
C PHE A 347 -1.10 11.27 -1.73
N ASN A 348 -2.30 11.04 -2.27
CA ASN A 348 -2.50 9.94 -3.22
C ASN A 348 -1.58 10.11 -4.43
N LYS A 349 -1.55 11.30 -5.06
CA LYS A 349 -0.72 11.53 -6.25
C LYS A 349 0.80 11.37 -6.02
N ILE A 350 1.28 11.72 -4.82
CA ILE A 350 2.73 11.77 -4.52
C ILE A 350 3.23 10.49 -3.86
N MET A 351 2.42 9.90 -2.98
CA MET A 351 2.82 8.78 -2.13
C MET A 351 2.38 7.43 -2.70
N TYR A 352 1.43 7.40 -3.65
CA TYR A 352 1.03 6.16 -4.32
C TYR A 352 2.24 5.53 -5.03
N GLY A 353 2.54 4.29 -4.66
CA GLY A 353 3.72 3.59 -5.18
C GLY A 353 5.06 4.26 -4.83
N TYR A 354 5.14 5.03 -3.73
CA TYR A 354 6.41 5.56 -3.24
C TYR A 354 7.41 4.41 -3.01
N LEU A 355 8.67 4.57 -3.42
CA LEU A 355 9.74 3.54 -3.46
C LEU A 355 9.58 2.39 -4.47
N ILE A 356 8.43 2.29 -5.16
CA ILE A 356 8.22 1.34 -6.26
C ILE A 356 8.66 1.97 -7.59
N ILE A 357 9.33 1.17 -8.39
CA ILE A 357 9.67 1.40 -9.79
C ILE A 357 8.47 0.93 -10.61
N GLU A 358 7.72 1.86 -11.19
CA GLU A 358 6.60 1.57 -12.09
C GLU A 358 6.95 1.83 -13.56
N ASN A 359 6.09 1.35 -14.47
CA ASN A 359 6.14 1.52 -15.93
C ASN A 359 6.33 2.97 -16.40
N LYS A 360 5.90 3.97 -15.63
CA LYS A 360 6.32 5.35 -15.84
C LYS A 360 7.69 5.54 -15.19
N MET A 361 8.73 5.05 -15.87
CA MET A 361 10.10 5.11 -15.39
C MET A 361 10.43 6.51 -14.90
N LYS A 362 10.50 6.62 -13.57
CA LYS A 362 10.70 7.85 -12.84
C LYS A 362 12.12 8.33 -13.11
N ILE A 363 12.26 9.14 -14.16
CA ILE A 363 13.54 9.73 -14.56
C ILE A 363 14.10 10.58 -13.41
N THR A 364 15.26 10.13 -12.94
CA THR A 364 16.32 10.80 -12.17
C THR A 364 16.04 11.25 -10.72
N TYR A 365 14.86 11.74 -10.33
CA TYR A 365 14.68 12.39 -9.00
C TYR A 365 13.41 12.07 -8.20
N ASP A 366 12.53 11.19 -8.69
CA ASP A 366 11.21 11.00 -8.06
C ASP A 366 11.26 10.22 -6.72
N VAL A 367 12.33 9.47 -6.43
CA VAL A 367 12.53 8.78 -5.14
C VAL A 367 12.65 9.77 -3.98
N TYR A 368 13.23 10.94 -4.21
CA TYR A 368 13.38 11.96 -3.16
C TYR A 368 12.19 12.90 -3.09
N ARG A 369 11.31 12.93 -4.10
CA ARG A 369 10.22 13.89 -4.20
C ARG A 369 9.25 13.82 -3.01
N PRO A 370 8.77 12.64 -2.56
CA PRO A 370 7.90 12.57 -1.38
C PRO A 370 8.61 13.02 -0.10
N ILE A 371 9.90 12.73 0.05
CA ILE A 371 10.72 13.19 1.18
C ILE A 371 10.82 14.72 1.17
N LEU A 372 11.17 15.32 0.03
CA LEU A 372 11.30 16.77 -0.11
C LEU A 372 9.97 17.49 0.18
N ILE A 373 8.85 16.89 -0.23
CA ILE A 373 7.51 17.43 0.05
C ILE A 373 7.18 17.34 1.55
N CYS A 374 7.49 16.22 2.19
CA CYS A 374 7.32 16.08 3.64
C CYS A 374 8.18 17.08 4.42
N ILE A 375 9.43 17.30 3.99
CA ILE A 375 10.32 18.34 4.55
C ILE A 375 9.69 19.73 4.36
N SER A 376 9.19 20.03 3.16
CA SER A 376 8.56 21.32 2.86
C SER A 376 7.34 21.56 3.75
N PHE A 377 6.46 20.56 3.91
CA PHE A 377 5.33 20.68 4.83
C PHE A 377 5.80 20.85 6.28
N THR A 378 6.84 20.13 6.71
CA THR A 378 7.39 20.26 8.06
C THR A 378 7.90 21.68 8.33
N ILE A 379 8.60 22.28 7.37
CA ILE A 379 9.05 23.68 7.46
C ILE A 379 7.85 24.62 7.58
N ILE A 380 6.82 24.45 6.74
CA ILE A 380 5.58 25.26 6.80
C ILE A 380 4.90 25.12 8.17
N GLY A 381 4.74 23.89 8.67
CA GLY A 381 4.15 23.60 9.96
C GLY A 381 4.92 24.26 11.10
N LEU A 382 6.27 24.21 11.06
CA LEU A 382 7.13 24.86 12.05
C LEU A 382 6.99 26.38 12.01
N ILE A 383 6.96 26.99 10.82
CA ILE A 383 6.75 28.43 10.63
C ILE A 383 5.41 28.85 11.25
N ILE A 384 4.33 28.10 10.97
CA ILE A 384 3.01 28.36 11.54
C ILE A 384 3.04 28.24 13.07
N ALA A 385 3.66 27.19 13.62
CA ALA A 385 3.76 26.99 15.06
C ALA A 385 4.54 28.12 15.75
N VAL A 386 5.67 28.54 15.19
CA VAL A 386 6.48 29.65 15.73
C VAL A 386 5.75 30.99 15.60
N ALA A 387 5.10 31.25 14.47
CA ALA A 387 4.31 32.46 14.26
C ALA A 387 3.15 32.54 15.26
N LEU A 388 2.45 31.43 15.49
CA LEU A 388 1.39 31.33 16.50
C LEU A 388 1.92 31.57 17.91
N ALA A 389 3.02 30.93 18.29
CA ALA A 389 3.63 31.11 19.60
C ALA A 389 4.11 32.56 19.83
N LYS A 390 4.64 33.23 18.79
CA LYS A 390 5.05 34.64 18.85
C LYS A 390 3.84 35.59 18.92
N TYR A 391 2.79 35.33 18.14
CA TYR A 391 1.57 36.15 18.14
C TYR A 391 0.88 36.13 19.50
N GLU A 392 0.78 34.95 20.12
CA GLU A 392 0.23 34.81 21.47
C GLU A 392 1.02 35.61 22.50
N LYS A 393 2.35 35.50 22.48
CA LYS A 393 3.23 36.30 23.35
C LYS A 393 3.10 37.82 23.14
N LYS A 394 2.67 38.29 21.96
CA LYS A 394 2.48 39.72 21.67
C LYS A 394 1.12 40.24 22.11
N LYS A 395 0.05 39.43 21.98
CA LYS A 395 -1.26 39.78 22.53
C LYS A 395 -1.21 40.00 24.04
N ASP A 396 -0.31 39.29 24.71
CA ASP A 396 -0.03 39.45 26.14
C ASP A 396 0.53 40.83 26.52
N VAL A 397 1.17 41.58 25.59
CA VAL A 397 1.78 42.90 25.90
C VAL A 397 0.76 44.04 25.82
N VAL A 398 -0.35 43.85 25.10
CA VAL A 398 -1.35 44.91 24.85
C VAL A 398 -2.49 44.89 25.88
N ILE A 399 -2.57 43.83 26.70
CA ILE A 399 -3.61 43.64 27.75
C ILE A 399 -3.05 43.88 29.16
N CYS A 400 -1.76 44.22 29.30
CA CYS A 400 -1.16 44.62 30.58
C CYS A 400 -1.22 46.14 30.79
#